data_AF-A0A8J6KYI6-F1
#
_entry.id   AF-A0A8J6KYI6-F1
#
_cell.length_a   1.000
_cell.length_b   1.000
_cell.length_c   1.000
_cell.angle_alpha   90.00
_cell.angle_beta   90.00
_cell.angle_gamma   90.00
#
_symmetry.space_group_name_H-M   'P 1'
#
loop_
_entity.id
_entity.type
_entity.pdbx_description
1 polymer ?
#
loop_
_entity_poly.entity_id
_entity_poly.type
_entity_poly.pdbx_seq_one_letter_code
_entity_poly.pdbx_strand_id
1 'polypeptide(L)'
;MRRGEMLKVINKRFKEHFPEIFKKASYRLDLVFGFELIEILPHGQAYELVSKLDFEDDGSRINELGVPTRGILIALLSVIYLNNYCAAEEDVWYFLNALGVYDVIIHIFFGDIRRVITEQLVQEEYIEHRQVPNSDPPSYEFLWGPRAYAEPTEIKVMDYLAKVSKALPGVCLYRSDQAD
;
A
#
# COMPACT_ATOMS: atom_id res chain seq x y z
N MET A 1 14.21 -1.77 16.63
CA MET A 1 14.79 -0.47 16.19
C MET A 1 14.87 0.49 17.38
N ARG A 2 16.03 1.13 17.62
CA ARG A 2 16.17 2.10 18.73
C ARG A 2 16.01 3.54 18.26
N ARG A 3 15.40 4.41 19.08
CA ARG A 3 15.22 5.85 18.76
C ARG A 3 16.53 6.56 18.42
N GLY A 4 17.59 6.23 19.15
CA GLY A 4 18.93 6.79 18.90
C GLY A 4 19.48 6.45 17.51
N GLU A 5 19.11 5.30 16.93
CA GLU A 5 19.52 4.90 15.58
C GLU A 5 18.72 5.65 14.52
N MET A 6 17.41 5.79 14.73
CA MET A 6 16.53 6.55 13.83
C MET A 6 16.93 8.04 13.77
N LEU A 7 17.37 8.62 14.88
CA LEU A 7 17.89 9.99 14.91
C LEU A 7 19.23 10.19 14.18
N LYS A 8 19.95 9.11 13.84
CA LYS A 8 21.20 9.20 13.05
C LYS A 8 20.91 9.37 11.56
N VAL A 9 19.83 8.80 11.06
CA VAL A 9 19.45 8.90 9.64
C VAL A 9 18.73 10.21 9.30
N ILE A 10 18.16 10.88 10.30
CA ILE A 10 17.47 12.16 10.12
C ILE A 10 18.49 13.30 10.10
N ASN A 11 18.38 14.17 9.08
CA ASN A 11 19.20 15.37 8.96
C ASN A 11 19.11 16.20 10.25
N LYS A 12 20.26 16.73 10.70
CA LYS A 12 20.36 17.53 11.93
C LYS A 12 19.30 18.62 12.05
N ARG A 13 18.92 19.27 10.93
CA ARG A 13 17.92 20.36 10.90
C ARG A 13 16.50 19.88 11.23
N PHE A 14 16.20 18.60 11.04
CA PHE A 14 14.87 18.03 11.25
C PHE A 14 14.77 17.15 12.51
N LYS A 15 15.82 17.07 13.32
CA LYS A 15 15.82 16.24 14.53
C LYS A 15 14.79 16.67 15.57
N GLU A 16 14.50 17.97 15.65
CA GLU A 16 13.45 18.50 16.53
C GLU A 16 12.05 18.06 16.09
N HIS A 17 11.85 17.88 14.78
CA HIS A 17 10.63 17.37 14.16
C HIS A 17 10.56 15.84 14.16
N PHE A 18 11.46 15.16 14.89
CA PHE A 18 11.48 13.70 14.97
C PHE A 18 10.10 13.10 15.32
N PRO A 19 9.33 13.61 16.30
CA PRO A 19 8.04 13.01 16.64
C PRO A 19 7.06 13.00 15.46
N GLU A 20 7.04 14.08 14.67
CA GLU A 20 6.16 14.20 13.51
C GLU A 20 6.62 13.32 12.35
N ILE A 21 7.94 13.29 12.09
CA ILE A 21 8.55 12.43 11.07
C ILE A 21 8.30 10.96 11.41
N PHE A 22 8.55 10.59 12.66
CA PHE A 22 8.33 9.25 13.17
C PHE A 22 6.85 8.87 13.03
N LYS A 23 5.92 9.73 13.46
CA LYS A 23 4.48 9.49 13.30
C LYS A 23 4.10 9.28 11.83
N LYS A 24 4.59 10.11 10.91
CA LYS A 24 4.32 9.96 9.47
C LYS A 24 4.94 8.68 8.90
N ALA A 25 6.16 8.34 9.30
CA ALA A 25 6.85 7.13 8.86
C ALA A 25 6.15 5.86 9.36
N SER A 26 5.80 5.80 10.64
CA SER A 26 5.04 4.68 11.23
C SER A 26 3.69 4.51 10.55
N TYR A 27 3.01 5.61 10.24
CA TYR A 27 1.74 5.56 9.54
C TYR A 27 1.88 5.03 8.09
N ARG A 28 2.94 5.44 7.38
CA ARG A 28 3.25 4.89 6.05
C ARG A 28 3.63 3.41 6.10
N LEU A 29 4.36 2.99 7.13
CA LEU A 29 4.66 1.57 7.38
C LEU A 29 3.38 0.76 7.52
N ASP A 30 2.39 1.26 8.27
CA ASP A 30 1.10 0.57 8.45
C ASP A 30 0.29 0.55 7.15
N LEU A 31 0.10 1.71 6.52
CA LEU A 31 -0.77 1.83 5.35
C LEU A 31 -0.22 1.19 4.07
N VAL A 32 1.07 1.32 3.80
CA VAL A 32 1.62 0.96 2.48
C VAL A 32 2.28 -0.40 2.50
N PHE A 33 2.86 -0.74 3.65
CA PHE A 33 3.69 -1.93 3.79
C PHE A 33 3.06 -2.96 4.72
N GLY A 34 1.93 -2.65 5.37
CA GLY A 34 1.26 -3.57 6.30
C GLY A 34 2.07 -3.84 7.57
N PHE A 35 2.90 -2.89 8.00
CA PHE A 35 3.73 -3.04 9.20
C PHE A 35 3.36 -2.06 10.30
N GLU A 36 3.26 -2.56 11.52
CA GLU A 36 3.09 -1.76 12.72
C GLU A 36 4.39 -1.62 13.51
N LEU A 37 4.66 -0.40 13.97
CA LEU A 37 5.72 -0.14 14.93
C LEU A 37 5.15 -0.17 16.35
N ILE A 38 5.48 -1.21 17.11
CA ILE A 38 5.05 -1.38 18.50
C ILE A 38 6.17 -0.93 19.44
N GLU A 39 5.86 -0.12 20.45
CA GLU A 39 6.82 0.28 21.47
C GLU A 39 7.09 -0.88 22.43
N ILE A 40 8.36 -1.31 22.52
CA ILE A 40 8.79 -2.42 23.39
C ILE A 40 9.54 -1.94 24.64
N LEU A 41 10.04 -0.70 24.63
CA LEU A 41 10.69 -0.07 25.77
C LEU A 41 10.04 1.28 26.07
N PRO A 42 9.77 1.58 27.36
CA PRO A 42 9.05 2.78 27.75
C PRO A 42 9.77 4.06 27.30
N HIS A 43 8.97 5.12 27.14
CA HIS A 43 9.41 6.45 26.71
C HIS A 43 9.92 6.50 25.26
N GLY A 44 9.47 5.57 24.42
CA GLY A 44 9.80 5.51 23.00
C GLY A 44 11.27 5.21 22.73
N GLN A 45 11.91 4.41 23.59
CA GLN A 45 13.34 4.11 23.44
C GLN A 45 13.60 3.07 22.36
N ALA A 46 12.71 2.08 22.24
CA ALA A 46 12.81 1.03 21.24
C ALA A 46 11.44 0.60 20.75
N TYR A 47 11.42 0.23 19.47
CA TYR A 47 10.25 -0.23 18.76
C TYR A 47 10.55 -1.55 18.05
N GLU A 48 9.54 -2.41 17.97
CA GLU A 48 9.53 -3.61 17.15
C GLU A 48 8.65 -3.38 15.93
N LEU A 49 9.05 -3.94 14.79
CA LEU A 49 8.28 -3.87 13.55
C LEU A 49 7.53 -5.19 13.39
N VAL A 50 6.21 -5.15 13.43
CA VAL A 50 5.34 -6.33 13.38
C VAL A 50 4.53 -6.31 12.09
N SER A 51 4.46 -7.45 11.40
CA SER A 51 3.62 -7.60 10.21
C SER A 51 2.16 -7.75 10.61
N LYS A 52 1.26 -6.99 9.97
CA LYS A 52 -0.20 -7.09 10.08
C LYS A 52 -0.84 -7.80 8.89
N LEU A 53 -0.03 -8.44 8.05
CA LEU A 53 -0.51 -9.07 6.84
C LEU A 53 -1.15 -10.42 7.19
N ASP A 54 -2.39 -10.36 7.69
CA ASP A 54 -3.26 -11.50 8.03
C ASP A 54 -3.87 -12.14 6.76
N PHE A 55 -3.05 -12.38 5.75
CA PHE A 55 -3.44 -13.29 4.67
C PHE A 55 -3.04 -14.69 5.11
N GLU A 56 -3.90 -15.69 4.85
CA GLU A 56 -3.54 -17.08 5.12
C GLU A 56 -2.15 -17.34 4.52
N ASP A 57 -1.23 -17.84 5.36
CA ASP A 57 0.11 -18.21 4.94
C ASP A 57 0.01 -19.44 4.03
N ASP A 58 -0.25 -19.17 2.76
CA ASP A 58 -0.36 -20.14 1.67
C ASP A 58 0.99 -20.36 0.98
N GLY A 59 2.09 -19.90 1.59
CA GLY A 59 3.41 -19.91 0.97
C GLY A 59 3.70 -18.69 0.08
N SER A 60 3.03 -17.56 0.34
CA SER A 60 3.29 -16.29 -0.36
C SER A 60 4.79 -15.97 -0.43
N ARG A 61 5.25 -15.51 -1.60
CA ARG A 61 6.69 -15.27 -1.83
C ARG A 61 7.15 -14.11 -0.97
N ILE A 62 7.83 -14.44 0.12
CA ILE A 62 8.59 -13.49 0.92
C ILE A 62 9.76 -13.00 0.07
N ASN A 63 9.97 -11.69 -0.01
CA ASN A 63 11.13 -11.15 -0.73
C ASN A 63 12.44 -11.38 0.05
N GLU A 64 13.60 -11.01 -0.53
CA GLU A 64 14.93 -11.17 0.10
C GLU A 64 15.05 -10.48 1.48
N LEU A 65 14.15 -9.56 1.81
CA LEU A 65 14.11 -8.82 3.07
C LEU A 65 13.13 -9.40 4.10
N GLY A 66 12.49 -10.54 3.83
CA GLY A 66 11.53 -11.10 4.77
C GLY A 66 10.15 -10.42 4.72
N VAL A 67 9.90 -9.53 3.75
CA VAL A 67 8.69 -8.71 3.69
C VAL A 67 7.65 -9.39 2.81
N PRO A 68 6.40 -9.56 3.28
CA PRO A 68 5.36 -10.15 2.47
C PRO A 68 4.97 -9.20 1.34
N THR A 69 5.00 -9.72 0.11
CA THR A 69 4.69 -8.97 -1.11
C THR A 69 3.25 -8.41 -1.13
N ARG A 70 2.39 -8.93 -0.25
CA ARG A 70 0.99 -8.50 -0.04
C ARG A 70 0.83 -7.17 0.69
N GLY A 71 1.91 -6.52 1.13
CA GLY A 71 1.87 -5.21 1.81
C GLY A 71 1.03 -4.15 1.10
N ILE A 72 1.09 -4.13 -0.24
CA ILE A 72 0.38 -3.17 -1.09
C ILE A 72 -0.99 -3.64 -1.57
N LEU A 73 -1.33 -4.92 -1.36
CA LEU A 73 -2.51 -5.55 -1.96
C LEU A 73 -3.81 -4.85 -1.55
N ILE A 74 -4.00 -4.57 -0.25
CA ILE A 74 -5.22 -3.89 0.21
C ILE A 74 -5.32 -2.49 -0.38
N ALA A 75 -4.21 -1.75 -0.49
CA ALA A 75 -4.20 -0.42 -1.11
C ALA A 75 -4.64 -0.48 -2.59
N LEU A 76 -4.16 -1.49 -3.32
CA LEU A 76 -4.52 -1.71 -4.71
C LEU A 76 -6.00 -2.11 -4.87
N LEU A 77 -6.47 -3.08 -4.08
CA LEU A 77 -7.88 -3.47 -4.08
C LEU A 77 -8.79 -2.30 -3.70
N SER A 78 -8.36 -1.43 -2.80
CA SER A 78 -9.10 -0.22 -2.41
C SER A 78 -9.28 0.77 -3.55
N VAL A 79 -8.26 1.07 -4.35
CA VAL A 79 -8.44 1.97 -5.49
C VAL A 79 -9.31 1.36 -6.57
N ILE A 80 -9.23 0.04 -6.80
CA ILE A 80 -10.12 -0.66 -7.74
C ILE A 80 -11.56 -0.63 -7.23
N TYR A 81 -11.79 -0.86 -5.93
CA TYR A 81 -13.10 -0.77 -5.29
C TYR A 81 -13.72 0.62 -5.43
N LEU A 82 -12.94 1.69 -5.17
CA LEU A 82 -13.39 3.08 -5.35
C LEU A 82 -13.79 3.40 -6.80
N ASN A 83 -13.27 2.65 -7.77
CA ASN A 83 -13.60 2.77 -9.19
C ASN A 83 -14.63 1.73 -9.65
N ASN A 84 -15.53 1.27 -8.76
CA ASN A 84 -16.56 0.29 -9.08
C ASN A 84 -16.01 -1.04 -9.62
N TYR A 85 -14.95 -1.55 -8.99
CA TYR A 85 -14.29 -2.81 -9.31
C TYR A 85 -13.54 -2.84 -10.65
N CYS A 86 -13.37 -1.70 -11.33
CA CYS A 86 -12.56 -1.57 -12.53
C CYS A 86 -11.86 -0.19 -12.55
N ALA A 87 -10.54 -0.16 -12.44
CA ALA A 87 -9.77 1.08 -12.42
C ALA A 87 -8.82 1.16 -13.62
N ALA A 88 -8.73 2.33 -14.24
CA ALA A 88 -7.69 2.59 -15.23
C ALA A 88 -6.30 2.51 -14.58
N GLU A 89 -5.30 2.02 -15.30
CA GLU A 89 -3.92 1.90 -14.78
C GLU A 89 -3.41 3.26 -14.28
N GLU A 90 -3.78 4.36 -14.93
CA GLU A 90 -3.39 5.71 -14.55
C GLU A 90 -3.95 6.13 -13.18
N ASP A 91 -5.21 5.79 -12.88
CA ASP A 91 -5.87 6.09 -11.61
C ASP A 91 -5.23 5.30 -10.46
N VAL A 92 -4.87 4.03 -10.74
CA VAL A 92 -4.14 3.19 -9.80
C VAL A 92 -2.79 3.81 -9.46
N TRP A 93 -1.99 4.17 -10.47
CA TRP A 93 -0.70 4.79 -10.22
C TRP A 93 -0.81 6.15 -9.54
N TYR A 94 -1.81 6.97 -9.89
CA TYR A 94 -2.07 8.23 -9.20
C TYR A 94 -2.31 8.03 -7.70
N PHE A 95 -3.15 7.05 -7.33
CA PHE A 95 -3.41 6.71 -5.94
C PHE A 95 -2.17 6.19 -5.22
N LEU A 96 -1.41 5.27 -5.84
CA LEU A 96 -0.19 4.72 -5.27
C LEU A 96 0.91 5.79 -5.08
N ASN A 97 1.05 6.70 -6.04
CA ASN A 97 1.97 7.83 -5.95
C ASN A 97 1.62 8.75 -4.77
N ALA A 98 0.33 8.98 -4.49
CA ALA A 98 -0.11 9.75 -3.32
C ALA A 98 0.25 9.06 -1.99
N LEU A 99 0.32 7.72 -1.99
CA LEU A 99 0.82 6.92 -0.86
C LEU A 99 2.35 6.85 -0.79
N GLY A 100 3.04 7.35 -1.82
CA GLY A 100 4.50 7.38 -1.91
C GLY A 100 5.12 6.13 -2.54
N VAL A 101 4.34 5.35 -3.29
CA VAL A 101 4.80 4.22 -4.09
C VAL A 101 4.86 4.65 -5.55
N TYR A 102 6.05 4.54 -6.16
CA TYR A 102 6.30 4.99 -7.53
C TYR A 102 6.83 3.84 -8.37
N ASP A 103 6.36 3.71 -9.61
CA ASP A 103 6.78 2.69 -10.58
C ASP A 103 8.18 2.93 -11.18
N VAL A 104 8.67 4.16 -11.10
CA VAL A 104 9.96 4.57 -11.68
C VAL A 104 11.17 4.13 -10.84
N ILE A 105 10.96 3.78 -9.56
CA ILE A 105 12.04 3.52 -8.61
C ILE A 105 11.94 2.08 -8.10
N ILE A 106 13.07 1.34 -8.11
CA ILE A 106 13.17 0.04 -7.46
C ILE A 106 12.96 0.23 -5.96
N HIS A 107 11.85 -0.29 -5.45
CA HIS A 107 11.43 -0.09 -4.09
C HIS A 107 12.16 -1.05 -3.16
N ILE A 108 12.69 -0.57 -2.02
CA ILE A 108 13.43 -1.45 -1.10
C ILE A 108 12.58 -2.63 -0.62
N PHE A 109 11.29 -2.40 -0.35
CA PHE A 109 10.35 -3.42 0.11
C PHE A 109 9.67 -4.23 -1.01
N PHE A 110 9.64 -3.77 -2.25
CA PHE A 110 8.86 -4.43 -3.32
C PHE A 110 9.69 -4.80 -4.54
N GLY A 111 10.94 -4.34 -4.62
CA GLY A 111 11.76 -4.44 -5.81
C GLY A 111 11.10 -3.67 -6.96
N ASP A 112 10.92 -4.35 -8.09
CA ASP A 112 10.14 -3.84 -9.21
C ASP A 112 8.64 -3.92 -8.88
N ILE A 113 8.07 -2.79 -8.44
CA ILE A 113 6.67 -2.72 -8.02
C ILE A 113 5.70 -2.97 -9.17
N ARG A 114 6.06 -2.56 -10.40
CA ARG A 114 5.21 -2.80 -11.57
C ARG A 114 5.11 -4.30 -11.80
N ARG A 115 6.23 -5.01 -11.78
CA ARG A 115 6.25 -6.47 -11.88
C ARG A 115 5.47 -7.16 -10.76
N VAL A 116 5.58 -6.67 -9.51
CA VAL A 116 4.79 -7.20 -8.39
C VAL A 116 3.29 -7.09 -8.70
N ILE A 117 2.82 -5.93 -9.13
CA ILE A 117 1.41 -5.68 -9.42
C ILE A 117 0.96 -6.49 -10.64
N THR A 118 1.63 -6.32 -11.80
CA THR A 118 1.15 -6.86 -13.09
C THR A 118 1.43 -8.33 -13.31
N GLU A 119 2.34 -8.94 -12.55
CA GLU A 119 2.67 -10.38 -12.68
C GLU A 119 2.32 -11.15 -11.42
N GLN A 120 2.85 -10.76 -10.26
CA GLN A 120 2.72 -11.59 -9.05
C GLN A 120 1.30 -11.58 -8.48
N LEU A 121 0.70 -10.40 -8.32
CA LEU A 121 -0.68 -10.29 -7.81
C LEU A 121 -1.72 -10.82 -8.80
N VAL A 122 -1.40 -10.78 -10.11
CA VAL A 122 -2.21 -11.43 -11.16
C VAL A 122 -2.10 -12.95 -11.07
N GLN A 123 -0.89 -13.49 -10.88
CA GLN A 123 -0.67 -14.92 -10.70
C GLN A 123 -1.29 -15.46 -9.41
N GLU A 124 -1.34 -14.66 -8.35
CA GLU A 124 -2.04 -14.99 -7.09
C GLU A 124 -3.57 -14.80 -7.20
N GLU A 125 -4.08 -14.42 -8.37
CA GLU A 125 -5.51 -14.25 -8.67
C GLU A 125 -6.24 -13.20 -7.82
N TYR A 126 -5.47 -12.28 -7.21
CA TYR A 126 -6.04 -11.16 -6.46
C TYR A 126 -6.50 -10.03 -7.37
N ILE A 127 -5.82 -9.82 -8.49
CA ILE A 127 -6.18 -8.81 -9.48
C ILE A 127 -6.16 -9.40 -10.88
N GLU A 128 -6.91 -8.78 -11.77
CA GLU A 128 -6.77 -8.97 -13.22
C GLU A 128 -6.18 -7.71 -13.81
N HIS A 129 -5.23 -7.87 -14.75
CA HIS A 129 -4.66 -6.76 -15.52
C HIS A 129 -4.90 -7.05 -16.99
N ARG A 130 -5.66 -6.19 -17.67
CA ARG A 130 -6.03 -6.41 -19.07
C ARG A 130 -6.01 -5.13 -19.89
N GLN A 131 -5.76 -5.29 -21.18
CA GLN A 131 -5.87 -4.20 -22.13
C GLN A 131 -7.35 -3.87 -22.40
N VAL A 132 -7.68 -2.58 -22.43
CA VAL A 132 -9.01 -2.11 -22.79
C VAL A 132 -9.26 -2.42 -24.27
N PRO A 133 -10.35 -3.13 -24.63
CA PRO A 133 -10.64 -3.48 -26.02
C PRO A 133 -10.76 -2.25 -26.92
N ASN A 134 -10.11 -2.28 -28.07
CA ASN A 134 -10.15 -1.21 -29.09
C ASN A 134 -9.62 0.16 -28.60
N SER A 135 -8.77 0.18 -27.58
CA SER A 135 -8.05 1.39 -27.16
C SER A 135 -6.97 1.78 -28.19
N ASP A 136 -6.97 3.04 -28.60
CA ASP A 136 -5.91 3.65 -29.41
C ASP A 136 -5.55 5.05 -28.86
N PRO A 137 -4.37 5.23 -28.22
CA PRO A 137 -3.33 4.23 -27.99
C PRO A 137 -3.77 3.12 -27.01
N PRO A 138 -3.05 1.97 -26.95
CA PRO A 138 -3.33 0.92 -25.98
C PRO A 138 -3.40 1.43 -24.54
N SER A 139 -4.51 1.17 -23.87
CA SER A 139 -4.71 1.46 -22.44
C SER A 139 -5.02 0.19 -21.65
N TYR A 140 -4.73 0.21 -20.35
CA TYR A 140 -4.87 -0.94 -19.46
C TYR A 140 -5.74 -0.60 -18.25
N GLU A 141 -6.41 -1.62 -17.73
CA GLU A 141 -7.26 -1.53 -16.55
C GLU A 141 -7.00 -2.69 -15.59
N PHE A 142 -7.24 -2.42 -14.31
CA PHE A 142 -7.17 -3.39 -13.22
C PHE A 142 -8.56 -3.70 -12.69
N LEU A 143 -8.80 -4.99 -12.44
CA LEU A 143 -10.00 -5.50 -11.80
C LEU A 143 -9.63 -6.36 -10.59
N TRP A 144 -10.59 -6.62 -9.72
CA TRP A 144 -10.44 -7.68 -8.72
C TRP A 144 -10.42 -9.04 -9.39
N GLY A 145 -9.51 -9.89 -8.97
CA GLY A 145 -9.46 -11.29 -9.39
C GLY A 145 -10.34 -12.18 -8.51
N PRO A 146 -10.51 -13.46 -8.88
CA PRO A 146 -11.43 -14.37 -8.20
C PRO A 146 -11.07 -14.59 -6.72
N ARG A 147 -9.78 -14.55 -6.37
CA ARG A 147 -9.35 -14.70 -4.98
C ARG A 147 -9.72 -13.50 -4.12
N ALA A 148 -9.67 -12.30 -4.68
CA ALA A 148 -10.12 -11.10 -3.96
C ALA A 148 -11.61 -11.20 -3.60
N TYR A 149 -12.45 -11.76 -4.47
CA TYR A 149 -13.86 -12.00 -4.16
C TYR A 149 -14.11 -13.17 -3.19
N ALA A 150 -13.23 -14.18 -3.17
CA ALA A 150 -13.39 -15.35 -2.30
C ALA A 150 -13.01 -15.07 -0.84
N GLU A 151 -12.03 -14.20 -0.61
CA GLU A 151 -11.59 -13.79 0.72
C GLU A 151 -12.43 -12.62 1.27
N PRO A 152 -12.46 -12.37 2.60
CA PRO A 152 -13.15 -11.22 3.20
C PRO A 152 -12.40 -9.89 2.96
N THR A 153 -12.01 -9.63 1.71
CA THR A 153 -11.18 -8.48 1.30
C THR A 153 -11.94 -7.17 1.36
N GLU A 154 -13.24 -7.16 1.09
CA GLU A 154 -14.07 -5.95 1.12
C GLU A 154 -14.05 -5.28 2.50
N ILE A 155 -14.17 -6.08 3.57
CA ILE A 155 -14.08 -5.57 4.96
C ILE A 155 -12.70 -4.95 5.20
N LYS A 156 -11.63 -5.64 4.79
CA LYS A 156 -10.25 -5.13 4.91
C LYS A 156 -10.05 -3.83 4.11
N VAL A 157 -10.64 -3.73 2.92
CA VAL A 157 -10.63 -2.55 2.04
C VAL A 157 -11.37 -1.37 2.67
N MET A 158 -12.55 -1.59 3.25
CA MET A 158 -13.31 -0.54 3.92
C MET A 158 -12.57 0.01 5.15
N ASP A 159 -12.01 -0.88 5.98
CA ASP A 159 -11.20 -0.49 7.13
C ASP A 159 -9.95 0.30 6.71
N TYR A 160 -9.32 -0.12 5.61
CA TYR A 160 -8.19 0.58 5.03
C TYR A 160 -8.56 1.99 4.56
N LEU A 161 -9.63 2.13 3.77
CA LEU A 161 -10.11 3.42 3.27
C LEU A 161 -10.49 4.38 4.40
N ALA A 162 -11.07 3.86 5.50
CA ALA A 162 -11.35 4.64 6.70
C ALA A 162 -10.08 5.14 7.41
N LYS A 163 -8.96 4.40 7.32
CA LYS A 163 -7.65 4.88 7.79
C LYS A 163 -7.10 5.94 6.85
N VAL A 164 -7.08 5.68 5.54
CA VAL A 164 -6.53 6.60 4.53
C VAL A 164 -7.24 7.95 4.58
N SER A 165 -8.56 7.98 4.63
CA SER A 165 -9.33 9.23 4.67
C SER A 165 -8.98 10.12 5.88
N LYS A 166 -8.63 9.53 7.02
CA LYS A 166 -8.20 10.27 8.22
C LYS A 166 -6.81 10.90 8.06
N ALA A 167 -5.91 10.30 7.29
CA ALA A 167 -4.55 10.78 7.16
C ALA A 167 -4.27 11.56 5.88
N LEU A 168 -5.03 11.28 4.82
CA LEU A 168 -4.92 11.88 3.50
C LEU A 168 -6.33 12.24 3.02
N PRO A 169 -6.92 13.32 3.57
CA PRO A 169 -8.32 13.68 3.30
C PRO A 169 -8.64 13.89 1.81
N GLY A 170 -7.63 14.21 0.98
CA GLY A 170 -7.79 14.45 -0.46
C GLY A 170 -7.60 13.22 -1.36
N VAL A 171 -7.10 12.10 -0.85
CA VAL A 171 -6.77 10.93 -1.69
C VAL A 171 -8.01 10.11 -2.04
N CYS A 172 -9.00 10.04 -1.14
CA CYS A 172 -10.24 9.30 -1.37
C CYS A 172 -11.33 10.13 -2.08
N LEU A 173 -11.10 11.42 -2.35
CA LEU A 173 -12.14 12.35 -2.83
C LEU A 173 -12.33 12.38 -4.35
N TYR A 174 -11.82 11.39 -5.09
CA TYR A 174 -11.93 11.43 -6.55
C TYR A 174 -13.36 11.29 -7.10
N ARG A 175 -14.37 11.00 -6.25
CA ARG A 175 -15.77 10.92 -6.73
C ARG A 175 -16.88 11.18 -5.70
N SER A 176 -16.69 12.08 -4.73
CA SER A 176 -17.85 12.63 -4.01
C SER A 176 -18.74 13.50 -4.91
N ASP A 177 -18.21 13.94 -6.06
CA ASP A 177 -18.80 15.01 -6.88
C ASP A 177 -19.41 14.52 -8.21
N GLN A 178 -19.75 13.22 -8.33
CA GLN A 178 -20.53 12.71 -9.49
C GLN A 178 -21.71 11.84 -9.09
N ALA A 179 -22.38 12.21 -8.01
CA ALA A 179 -23.71 11.73 -7.67
C ALA A 179 -24.67 12.93 -7.59
N ASP A 180 -25.01 13.48 -8.75
CA ASP A 180 -26.18 14.32 -8.98
C ASP A 180 -26.91 13.85 -10.25
#